data_AF-A0A957N2Q6-F1
#
_entry.id   AF-A0A957N2Q6-F1
#
_cell.length_a   1.000
_cell.length_b   1.000
_cell.length_c   1.000
_cell.angle_alpha   90.00
_cell.angle_beta   90.00
_cell.angle_gamma   90.00
#
_symmetry.space_group_name_H-M   'P 1'
#
loop_
_entity.id
_entity.type
_entity.pdbx_description
1 polymer ?
#
loop_
_entity_poly.entity_id
_entity_poly.type
_entity_poly.pdbx_seq_one_letter_code
_entity_poly.pdbx_strand_id
1 'polypeptide(L)'
;QGNLRRFSSLVDARRCPYNTGTDEGRAGRLMMAAPDITPVEPWDQQLVLKAFQTYPELAARVLQQILAHEPELRWSLVINLYLDGEISIGKAAELLEMTAFDLRDRFNDLGIPIRSGPADENDAVAEVEAARRWFGDATNGQ
;
A
#
# COMPACT_ATOMS: atom_id res chain seq x y z
N GLN A 1 19.87 2.24 -18.31
CA GLN A 1 20.56 2.71 -17.08
C GLN A 1 19.97 4.08 -16.72
N GLY A 2 19.63 4.30 -15.45
CA GLY A 2 18.88 5.46 -14.94
C GLY A 2 17.38 5.13 -14.85
N ASN A 3 16.63 5.32 -13.77
CA ASN A 3 16.77 6.22 -12.63
C ASN A 3 15.89 5.74 -11.45
N LEU A 4 16.17 4.55 -10.89
CA LEU A 4 15.41 3.98 -9.74
C LEU A 4 15.92 4.43 -8.36
N ARG A 5 16.85 5.41 -8.29
CA ARG A 5 17.52 5.79 -7.03
C ARG A 5 17.21 7.20 -6.52
N ARG A 6 16.10 7.83 -6.92
CA ARG A 6 15.77 9.20 -6.45
C ARG A 6 14.50 9.38 -5.62
N PHE A 7 13.63 8.37 -5.51
CA PHE A 7 12.38 8.51 -4.74
C PHE A 7 12.29 7.64 -3.48
N SER A 8 13.31 6.81 -3.20
CA SER A 8 13.36 5.95 -2.02
C SER A 8 13.46 6.69 -0.67
N SER A 9 13.62 8.02 -0.66
CA SER A 9 13.74 8.80 0.59
C SER A 9 12.42 9.39 1.11
N LEU A 10 11.32 9.26 0.36
CA LEU A 10 10.02 9.83 0.75
C LEU A 10 9.10 8.81 1.44
N VAL A 11 9.33 7.52 1.21
CA VAL A 11 8.57 6.42 1.82
C VAL A 11 9.41 5.76 2.91
N ASP A 12 9.78 6.53 3.93
CA ASP A 12 10.31 5.93 5.17
C ASP A 12 9.12 5.28 5.88
N ALA A 13 9.12 3.94 5.98
CA ALA A 13 8.08 3.17 6.68
C ALA A 13 7.88 3.64 8.15
N ARG A 14 8.83 4.40 8.69
CA ARG A 14 8.74 5.08 10.00
C ARG A 14 7.77 6.26 10.06
N ARG A 15 7.24 6.72 8.91
CA ARG A 15 6.20 7.77 8.83
C ARG A 15 4.79 7.19 8.62
N CYS A 16 4.66 5.86 8.64
CA CYS A 16 3.35 5.20 8.66
C CYS A 16 2.62 5.52 9.98
N PRO A 17 1.42 6.10 9.93
CA PRO A 17 0.66 6.53 11.11
C PRO A 17 -0.05 5.39 11.88
N TYR A 18 0.10 4.13 11.48
CA TYR A 18 -0.47 2.98 12.21
C TYR A 18 0.31 2.58 13.47
N ASN A 19 1.40 3.28 13.80
CA ASN A 19 1.99 3.21 15.13
C ASN A 19 1.19 4.08 16.12
N THR A 20 -0.08 3.74 16.35
CA THR A 20 -0.81 4.24 17.52
C THR A 20 -0.35 3.43 18.72
N GLY A 21 0.72 3.89 19.35
CA GLY A 21 1.14 3.38 20.64
C GLY A 21 -0.01 3.45 21.65
N THR A 22 -0.49 2.29 22.07
CA THR A 22 -1.20 2.10 23.33
C THR A 22 -0.63 0.88 24.01
N ASP A 23 0.56 1.04 24.61
CA ASP A 23 0.94 0.23 25.78
C ASP A 23 1.89 1.03 26.69
N GLU A 24 1.42 2.17 27.18
CA GLU A 24 1.97 2.73 28.42
C GLU A 24 1.44 1.89 29.59
N GLY A 25 2.14 0.82 29.95
CA GLY A 25 1.78 0.11 31.18
C GLY A 25 2.21 -1.34 31.36
N ARG A 26 3.33 -1.80 30.82
CA ARG A 26 3.99 -2.97 31.44
C ARG A 26 5.50 -2.98 31.26
N ALA A 27 6.15 -2.54 32.33
CA ALA A 27 7.55 -2.83 32.62
C ALA A 27 7.80 -4.34 32.52
N GLY A 28 8.55 -4.72 31.50
CA GLY A 28 8.92 -6.10 31.22
C GLY A 28 9.61 -6.12 29.87
N ARG A 29 10.86 -5.67 29.84
CA ARG A 29 11.76 -5.74 28.67
C ARG A 29 11.94 -7.21 28.28
N LEU A 30 10.99 -7.79 27.54
CA LEU A 30 11.26 -8.85 26.59
C LEU A 30 11.99 -8.15 25.45
N MET A 31 13.31 -8.13 25.55
CA MET A 31 14.17 -7.87 24.41
C MET A 31 13.91 -9.02 23.43
N MET A 32 12.88 -8.89 22.59
CA MET A 32 12.73 -9.73 21.42
C MET A 32 14.01 -9.50 20.64
N ALA A 33 14.87 -10.52 20.56
CA ALA A 33 16.00 -10.51 19.66
C ALA A 33 15.45 -10.06 18.31
N ALA A 34 16.04 -9.01 17.72
CA ALA A 34 15.70 -8.63 16.35
C ALA A 34 15.71 -9.93 15.53
N PRO A 35 14.64 -10.24 14.77
CA PRO A 35 14.58 -11.50 14.05
C PRO A 35 15.88 -11.67 13.27
N ASP A 36 16.41 -12.89 13.23
CA ASP A 36 17.51 -13.22 12.35
C ASP A 36 16.99 -13.07 10.91
N ILE A 37 17.06 -11.84 10.39
CA ILE A 37 16.65 -11.54 9.02
C ILE A 37 17.75 -12.12 8.15
N THR A 38 17.65 -13.41 7.85
CA THR A 38 18.50 -14.04 6.85
C THR A 38 18.32 -13.28 5.54
N PRO A 39 19.40 -12.75 4.92
CA PRO A 39 19.30 -12.07 3.64
C PRO A 39 18.61 -12.97 2.63
N VAL A 40 17.59 -12.44 1.95
CA VAL A 40 16.92 -13.16 0.86
C VAL A 40 17.95 -13.35 -0.25
N GLU A 41 18.22 -14.61 -0.61
CA GLU A 41 19.18 -14.89 -1.67
C GLU A 41 18.60 -14.46 -3.03
N PRO A 42 19.44 -14.09 -4.03
CA PRO A 42 18.93 -13.62 -5.33
C PRO A 42 17.99 -14.61 -6.03
N TRP A 43 18.16 -15.91 -5.77
CA TRP A 43 17.31 -16.96 -6.35
C TRP A 43 15.98 -17.11 -5.61
N ASP A 44 15.88 -16.76 -4.32
CA ASP A 44 14.62 -16.78 -3.56
C ASP A 44 13.60 -15.83 -4.19
N GLN A 45 14.05 -14.64 -4.62
CA GLN A 45 13.21 -13.66 -5.31
C GLN A 45 12.64 -14.23 -6.62
N GLN A 46 13.49 -14.91 -7.41
CA GLN A 46 13.07 -15.54 -8.65
C GLN A 46 12.09 -16.68 -8.40
N LEU A 47 12.30 -17.47 -7.34
CA LEU A 47 11.41 -18.55 -6.96
C LEU A 47 10.02 -18.02 -6.59
N VAL A 48 9.95 -16.93 -5.80
CA VAL A 48 8.68 -16.28 -5.44
C VAL A 48 7.96 -15.76 -6.68
N LEU A 49 8.66 -15.02 -7.54
CA LEU A 49 8.08 -14.51 -8.79
C LEU A 49 7.57 -15.66 -9.68
N LYS A 50 8.34 -16.73 -9.80
CA LYS A 50 7.96 -17.90 -10.60
C LYS A 50 6.74 -18.62 -10.00
N ALA A 51 6.69 -18.76 -8.69
CA ALA A 51 5.56 -19.36 -7.99
C ALA A 51 4.30 -18.52 -8.21
N PHE A 52 4.37 -17.19 -8.11
CA PHE A 52 3.22 -16.31 -8.29
C PHE A 52 2.71 -16.28 -9.74
N GLN A 53 3.60 -16.38 -10.72
CA GLN A 53 3.21 -16.52 -12.14
C GLN A 53 2.57 -17.87 -12.45
N THR A 54 3.02 -18.94 -11.78
CA THR A 54 2.56 -20.31 -12.05
C THR A 54 1.24 -20.61 -11.31
N TYR A 55 1.06 -20.04 -10.12
CA TYR A 55 -0.08 -20.28 -9.24
C TYR A 55 -0.73 -18.95 -8.80
N PRO A 56 -1.50 -18.28 -9.68
CA PRO A 56 -2.06 -16.95 -9.41
C PRO A 56 -3.04 -16.93 -8.23
N GLU A 57 -3.82 -18.01 -8.04
CA GLU A 57 -4.72 -18.19 -6.89
C GLU A 57 -3.96 -18.18 -5.55
N LEU A 58 -2.81 -18.86 -5.51
CA LEU A 58 -1.94 -18.88 -4.33
C LEU A 58 -1.35 -17.49 -4.07
N ALA A 59 -0.91 -16.80 -5.13
CA ALA A 59 -0.37 -15.45 -5.04
C ALA A 59 -1.40 -14.48 -4.44
N ALA A 60 -2.63 -14.50 -4.96
CA ALA A 60 -3.72 -13.66 -4.47
C ALA A 60 -3.99 -13.93 -2.97
N ARG A 61 -4.08 -15.20 -2.58
CA ARG A 61 -4.31 -15.59 -1.17
C ARG A 61 -3.17 -15.14 -0.25
N VAL A 62 -1.92 -15.42 -0.62
CA VAL A 62 -0.75 -15.06 0.20
C VAL A 62 -0.64 -13.55 0.34
N LEU A 63 -0.82 -12.81 -0.76
CA LEU A 63 -0.79 -11.35 -0.74
C LEU A 63 -1.90 -10.79 0.16
N GLN A 64 -3.14 -11.27 0.03
CA GLN A 64 -4.25 -10.86 0.90
C GLN A 64 -3.95 -11.12 2.38
N GLN A 65 -3.39 -12.29 2.72
CA GLN A 65 -3.02 -12.63 4.10
C GLN A 65 -1.93 -11.70 4.65
N ILE A 66 -0.84 -11.50 3.90
CA ILE A 66 0.26 -10.63 4.34
C ILE A 66 -0.24 -9.20 4.52
N LEU A 67 -0.95 -8.66 3.53
CA LEU A 67 -1.46 -7.29 3.60
C LEU A 67 -2.51 -7.11 4.71
N ALA A 68 -3.25 -8.16 5.09
CA ALA A 68 -4.18 -8.12 6.23
C ALA A 68 -3.48 -8.05 7.59
N HIS A 69 -2.29 -8.64 7.72
CA HIS A 69 -1.56 -8.67 8.99
C HIS A 69 -0.50 -7.58 9.12
N GLU A 70 -0.06 -6.98 8.01
CA GLU A 70 1.02 -5.98 7.97
C GLU A 70 0.51 -4.65 7.36
N PRO A 71 -0.23 -3.81 8.11
CA PRO A 71 -0.83 -2.59 7.59
C PRO A 71 0.21 -1.55 7.13
N GLU A 72 1.40 -1.54 7.72
CA GLU A 72 2.52 -0.69 7.36
C GLU A 72 3.11 -1.10 6.00
N LEU A 73 3.21 -2.41 5.76
CA LEU A 73 3.63 -2.94 4.47
C LEU A 73 2.59 -2.63 3.39
N ARG A 74 1.30 -2.82 3.70
CA ARG A 74 0.19 -2.45 2.82
C ARG A 74 0.25 -0.98 2.44
N TRP A 75 0.39 -0.08 3.42
CA TRP A 75 0.56 1.34 3.17
C TRP A 75 1.74 1.60 2.23
N SER A 76 2.93 1.12 2.59
CA SER A 76 4.15 1.35 1.79
C SER A 76 3.99 0.89 0.33
N LEU A 77 3.47 -0.32 0.10
CA LEU A 77 3.30 -0.85 -1.25
C LEU A 77 2.27 -0.06 -2.06
N VAL A 78 1.12 0.29 -1.48
CA VAL A 78 0.09 1.06 -2.17
C VAL A 78 0.59 2.46 -2.54
N ILE A 79 1.33 3.13 -1.63
CA ILE A 79 1.90 4.45 -1.91
C ILE A 79 2.95 4.36 -3.03
N ASN A 80 3.82 3.34 -3.03
CA ASN A 80 4.79 3.18 -4.11
C ASN A 80 4.08 2.96 -5.46
N LEU A 81 3.08 2.09 -5.53
CA LEU A 81 2.29 1.88 -6.76
C LEU A 81 1.62 3.19 -7.25
N TYR A 82 1.11 4.02 -6.33
CA TYR A 82 0.53 5.32 -6.68
C TYR A 82 1.59 6.29 -7.23
N LEU A 83 2.74 6.38 -6.58
CA LEU A 83 3.83 7.28 -6.98
C LEU A 83 4.43 6.87 -8.34
N ASP A 84 4.57 5.57 -8.57
CA ASP A 84 4.99 5.01 -9.86
C ASP A 84 3.92 5.20 -10.94
N GLY A 85 2.68 5.53 -10.55
CA GLY A 85 1.56 5.77 -11.45
C GLY A 85 0.90 4.52 -11.98
N GLU A 86 1.13 3.39 -11.33
CA GLU A 86 0.51 2.11 -11.66
C GLU A 86 -0.95 2.04 -11.20
N ILE A 87 -1.33 2.85 -10.20
CA ILE A 87 -2.69 2.94 -9.69
C ILE A 87 -3.14 4.39 -9.49
N SER A 88 -4.45 4.62 -9.69
CA SER A 88 -5.12 5.88 -9.40
C SER A 88 -5.22 6.13 -7.90
N ILE A 89 -5.49 7.39 -7.51
CA ILE A 89 -5.79 7.71 -6.10
C ILE A 89 -7.05 7.01 -5.59
N GLY A 90 -8.04 6.80 -6.46
CA GLY A 90 -9.25 6.06 -6.12
C GLY A 90 -8.95 4.59 -5.82
N LYS A 91 -8.08 3.96 -6.63
CA LYS A 91 -7.66 2.58 -6.39
C LYS A 91 -6.78 2.45 -5.16
N ALA A 92 -5.89 3.42 -4.91
CA ALA A 92 -5.11 3.48 -3.68
C ALA A 92 -6.01 3.58 -2.44
N ALA A 93 -7.04 4.43 -2.48
CA ALA A 93 -8.00 4.59 -1.39
C ALA A 93 -8.79 3.30 -1.12
N GLU A 94 -9.24 2.61 -2.17
CA GLU A 94 -9.88 1.30 -2.08
C GLU A 94 -8.98 0.27 -1.39
N LEU A 95 -7.72 0.15 -1.80
CA LEU A 95 -6.75 -0.79 -1.22
C LEU A 95 -6.38 -0.47 0.24
N LEU A 96 -6.53 0.79 0.65
CA LEU A 96 -6.29 1.26 2.00
C LEU A 96 -7.55 1.34 2.85
N GLU A 97 -8.69 0.88 2.33
CA GLU A 97 -9.98 0.87 3.02
C GLU A 97 -10.38 2.26 3.56
N MET A 98 -10.12 3.31 2.77
CA MET A 98 -10.45 4.70 3.09
C MET A 98 -11.10 5.42 1.92
N THR A 99 -11.70 6.58 2.17
CA THR A 99 -12.25 7.38 1.08
C THR A 99 -11.14 8.07 0.30
N ALA A 100 -11.36 8.32 -1.00
CA ALA A 100 -10.40 9.07 -1.81
C ALA A 100 -10.22 10.52 -1.34
N PHE A 101 -11.21 11.08 -0.64
CA PHE A 101 -11.11 12.40 -0.03
C PHE A 101 -10.17 12.37 1.18
N ASP A 102 -10.37 11.43 2.10
CA ASP A 102 -9.50 11.27 3.28
C ASP A 102 -8.05 10.97 2.87
N LEU A 103 -7.86 10.16 1.82
CA LEU A 103 -6.52 9.87 1.30
C LEU A 103 -5.85 11.13 0.70
N ARG A 104 -6.62 12.01 0.03
CA ARG A 104 -6.10 13.29 -0.49
C ARG A 104 -5.65 14.21 0.64
N ASP A 105 -6.48 14.37 1.67
CA ASP A 105 -6.13 15.18 2.84
C ASP A 105 -4.85 14.64 3.49
N ARG A 106 -4.76 13.31 3.64
CA ARG A 106 -3.57 12.65 4.17
C ARG A 106 -2.33 12.84 3.31
N PHE A 107 -2.46 12.84 1.99
CA PHE A 107 -1.34 13.11 1.09
C PHE A 107 -0.85 14.55 1.22
N ASN A 108 -1.78 15.50 1.33
CA ASN A 108 -1.43 16.90 1.61
C ASN A 108 -0.64 17.03 2.92
N ASP A 109 -1.12 16.40 4.00
CA ASP A 109 -0.46 16.43 5.31
C ASP A 109 0.95 15.82 5.29
N LEU A 110 1.13 14.74 4.52
CA LEU A 110 2.40 14.03 4.39
C LEU A 110 3.34 14.67 3.34
N GLY A 111 2.87 15.67 2.58
CA GLY A 111 3.61 16.27 1.47
C GLY A 111 3.79 15.33 0.27
N ILE A 112 2.90 14.34 0.13
CA ILE A 112 2.85 13.43 -1.01
C ILE A 112 2.16 14.15 -2.17
N PRO A 113 2.77 14.20 -3.37
CA PRO A 113 2.18 14.94 -4.49
C PRO A 113 0.87 14.31 -4.95
N ILE A 114 -0.19 15.12 -4.99
CA ILE A 114 -1.48 14.72 -5.56
C ILE A 114 -1.41 14.94 -7.08
N ARG A 115 -1.43 13.85 -7.85
CA ARG A 115 -1.59 13.88 -9.31
C ARG A 115 -2.93 14.54 -9.68
N SER A 116 -2.88 15.46 -10.64
CA SER A 116 -4.07 16.11 -11.19
C SER A 116 -4.47 15.43 -12.49
N GLY A 117 -5.52 14.60 -12.43
CA GLY A 117 -6.11 13.91 -13.57
C GLY A 117 -5.46 12.54 -13.88
N PRO A 118 -6.17 11.71 -14.67
CA PRO A 118 -5.71 10.37 -15.01
C PRO A 118 -4.48 10.41 -15.93
N ALA A 119 -3.53 9.52 -15.68
CA ALA A 119 -2.30 9.39 -16.46
C ALA A 119 -2.55 8.79 -17.86
N ASP A 120 -3.54 7.90 -17.96
CA ASP A 120 -3.97 7.25 -19.20
C ASP A 120 -5.46 6.86 -19.16
N GLU A 121 -5.95 6.23 -20.23
CA GLU A 121 -7.34 5.81 -20.36
C GLU A 121 -7.75 4.75 -19.33
N ASN A 122 -6.85 3.83 -18.96
CA ASN A 122 -7.13 2.82 -17.94
C ASN A 122 -7.27 3.48 -16.55
N ASP A 123 -6.42 4.46 -16.27
CA ASP A 123 -6.46 5.26 -15.06
C ASP A 123 -7.79 6.05 -14.97
N ALA A 124 -8.23 6.63 -16.10
CA ALA A 124 -9.53 7.31 -16.18
C ALA A 124 -10.71 6.38 -15.90
N VAL A 125 -10.69 5.16 -16.45
CA VAL A 125 -11.72 4.14 -16.17
C VAL A 125 -11.70 3.75 -14.69
N ALA A 126 -10.52 3.55 -14.10
CA ALA A 126 -10.39 3.21 -12.69
C ALA A 126 -10.91 4.32 -11.76
N GLU A 127 -10.67 5.60 -12.08
CA GLU A 127 -11.24 6.73 -11.34
C GLU A 127 -12.77 6.75 -11.41
N VAL A 128 -13.34 6.52 -12.60
CA VAL A 128 -14.80 6.45 -12.79
C VAL A 128 -15.41 5.28 -12.04
N GLU A 129 -14.79 4.10 -12.06
CA GLU A 129 -15.27 2.94 -11.30
C GLU A 129 -15.23 3.17 -9.79
N ALA A 130 -14.12 3.69 -9.28
CA ALA A 130 -13.99 4.00 -7.86
C ALA A 130 -15.03 5.04 -7.42
N ALA A 131 -15.25 6.09 -8.22
CA ALA A 131 -16.29 7.08 -7.97
C ALA A 131 -17.69 6.44 -7.99
N ARG A 132 -18.00 5.58 -8.97
CA ARG A 132 -19.29 4.89 -9.06
C ARG A 132 -19.59 3.98 -7.87
N ARG A 133 -18.60 3.23 -7.37
CA ARG A 133 -18.78 2.41 -6.15
C ARG A 133 -19.18 3.29 -4.98
N TRP A 134 -18.48 4.41 -4.78
CA TRP A 134 -18.78 5.33 -3.68
C TRP A 134 -20.15 6.01 -3.79
N PHE A 135 -20.52 6.51 -4.97
CA PHE A 135 -21.83 7.12 -5.19
C PHE A 135 -22.97 6.09 -5.21
N GLY A 136 -22.72 4.85 -5.62
CA GLY A 136 -23.69 3.75 -5.59
C GLY A 136 -23.99 3.27 -4.17
N ASP A 137 -22.96 3.13 -3.34
CA ASP A 137 -23.12 2.74 -1.93
C ASP A 137 -23.84 3.83 -1.11
N ALA A 138 -23.64 5.11 -1.45
CA ALA A 138 -24.37 6.23 -0.85
C ALA A 138 -25.90 6.22 -1.14
N THR A 139 -26.35 5.46 -2.14
CA THR A 139 -27.78 5.37 -2.53
C THR A 139 -28.52 4.15 -1.98
N ASN A 140 -27.81 3.15 -1.43
CA ASN A 140 -28.40 1.91 -0.92
C ASN A 140 -28.47 1.82 0.63
N GLY A 141 -28.16 2.91 1.33
CA GLY A 141 -28.23 3.00 2.79
C GLY A 141 -29.42 3.81 3.32
N GLN A 142 -30.66 3.41 2.96
CA GLN A 142 -31.89 3.85 3.65
C GLN A 142 -32.56 2.69 4.39
#